data_AF-A0A183T3L7-F1
#
_entry.id   AF-A0A183T3L7-F1
#
_cell.length_a   1.000
_cell.length_b   1.000
_cell.length_c   1.000
_cell.angle_alpha   90.00
_cell.angle_beta   90.00
_cell.angle_gamma   90.00
#
_symmetry.space_group_name_H-M   'P 1'
#
loop_
_entity.id
_entity.type
_entity.pdbx_description
1 polymer ?
#
loop_
_entity_poly.entity_id
_entity_poly.type
_entity_poly.pdbx_seq_one_letter_code
_entity_poly.pdbx_strand_id
1 'polypeptide(L)'
;MAFQSVVRAILPRLRVSPSNFSPVQIRLLSTSQVNCSGGPSFKHILNHNDLSDDTKKQIESEVRDTLKVYVHQENEWARREAFLELERRRLLGLPLVDPNLIPPERVKLPSKEELGPDYKIII
;
A
#
# COMPACT_ATOMS: atom_id res chain seq x y z
N MET A 1 -20.03 7.49 10.64
CA MET A 1 -20.54 8.83 10.29
C MET A 1 -19.62 9.97 10.76
N ALA A 2 -18.92 9.85 11.91
CA ALA A 2 -18.03 10.90 12.43
C ALA A 2 -16.75 11.11 11.59
N PHE A 3 -16.06 10.05 11.18
CA PHE A 3 -14.84 10.16 10.35
C PHE A 3 -15.06 10.95 9.05
N GLN A 4 -16.12 10.64 8.29
CA GLN A 4 -16.45 11.40 7.09
C GLN A 4 -16.80 12.86 7.40
N SER A 5 -17.45 13.13 8.53
CA SER A 5 -17.79 14.50 8.94
C SER A 5 -16.56 15.32 9.36
N VAL A 6 -15.59 14.70 10.03
CA VAL A 6 -14.32 15.31 10.45
C VAL A 6 -13.40 15.52 9.25
N VAL A 7 -13.27 14.52 8.38
CA VAL A 7 -12.52 14.62 7.11
C VAL A 7 -13.11 15.73 6.24
N ARG A 8 -14.44 15.82 6.14
CA ARG A 8 -15.14 16.90 5.40
C ARG A 8 -14.99 18.29 6.02
N ALA A 9 -14.73 18.38 7.33
CA ALA A 9 -14.48 19.65 8.02
C ALA A 9 -13.02 20.14 7.90
N ILE A 10 -12.06 19.22 7.75
CA ILE A 10 -10.63 19.53 7.67
C ILE A 10 -10.18 19.77 6.21
N LEU A 11 -10.74 19.04 5.25
CA LEU A 11 -10.35 19.09 3.84
C LEU A 11 -10.53 20.44 3.13
N PRO A 12 -11.48 21.35 3.45
CA PRO A 12 -11.54 22.67 2.83
C PRO A 12 -10.29 23.53 3.09
N ARG A 13 -9.54 23.24 4.17
CA ARG A 13 -8.29 23.95 4.51
C ARG A 13 -7.08 23.45 3.71
N LEU A 14 -7.13 22.22 3.23
CA LEU A 14 -6.16 21.63 2.30
C LEU A 14 -6.81 21.67 0.91
N ARG A 15 -6.69 22.75 0.13
CA ARG A 15 -7.33 22.97 -1.20
C ARG A 15 -7.50 21.70 -2.08
N VAL A 16 -8.46 20.85 -1.77
CA VAL A 16 -8.73 19.59 -2.45
C VAL A 16 -10.24 19.41 -2.43
N SER A 17 -10.81 19.36 -3.63
CA SER A 17 -12.25 19.26 -3.87
C SER A 17 -12.82 17.99 -3.20
N PRO A 18 -13.97 18.07 -2.50
CA PRO A 18 -14.57 16.95 -1.78
C PRO A 18 -15.30 15.96 -2.72
N SER A 19 -15.08 16.03 -4.02
CA SER A 19 -15.70 15.11 -4.97
C SER A 19 -14.85 13.87 -5.16
N ASN A 20 -15.32 12.78 -4.54
CA ASN A 20 -14.98 11.38 -4.82
C ASN A 20 -13.49 11.03 -4.68
N PHE A 21 -13.06 10.80 -3.44
CA PHE A 21 -11.83 10.05 -3.20
C PHE A 21 -11.95 8.68 -3.85
N SER A 22 -11.18 8.45 -4.92
CA SER A 22 -11.07 7.12 -5.50
C SER A 22 -10.40 6.18 -4.48
N PRO A 23 -10.61 4.86 -4.57
CA PRO A 23 -9.91 3.87 -3.73
C PRO A 23 -8.38 4.00 -3.77
N VAL A 24 -7.82 4.67 -4.79
CA VAL A 24 -6.40 4.99 -4.91
C VAL A 24 -6.00 6.18 -4.01
N GLN A 25 -6.87 7.17 -3.82
CA GLN A 25 -6.57 8.26 -2.89
C GLN A 25 -6.66 7.84 -1.42
N ILE A 26 -7.46 6.82 -1.11
CA ILE A 26 -7.44 6.18 0.21
C ILE A 26 -6.12 5.42 0.44
N ARG A 27 -5.46 4.91 -0.61
CA ARG A 27 -4.13 4.29 -0.49
C ARG A 27 -3.04 5.26 -0.02
N LEU A 28 -3.19 6.56 -0.25
CA LEU A 28 -2.26 7.57 0.30
C LEU A 28 -2.41 7.72 1.82
N LEU A 29 -3.56 7.33 2.38
CA LEU A 29 -3.80 7.25 3.82
C LEU A 29 -3.50 5.85 4.38
N SER A 30 -3.26 4.87 3.51
CA SER A 30 -2.94 3.48 3.87
C SER A 30 -1.46 3.35 4.18
N THR A 31 -1.17 3.09 5.46
CA THR A 31 0.17 2.82 5.96
C THR A 31 0.68 1.47 5.47
N SER A 32 1.24 1.40 4.26
CA SER A 32 2.24 0.37 3.88
C SER A 32 2.83 0.60 2.49
N GLN A 33 3.56 1.70 2.29
CA GLN A 33 4.83 1.64 1.56
C GLN A 33 5.87 2.55 2.22
N VAL A 34 6.78 1.87 2.95
CA VAL A 34 8.25 2.03 2.96
C VAL A 34 8.80 3.45 2.87
N ASN A 35 9.45 3.96 3.93
CA ASN A 35 10.55 4.95 3.95
C ASN A 35 10.57 6.14 2.96
N CYS A 36 9.48 6.50 2.29
CA CYS A 36 9.51 7.45 1.16
C CYS A 36 8.26 8.34 1.06
N SER A 37 7.41 8.40 2.08
CA SER A 37 6.48 9.53 2.22
C SER A 37 7.10 10.54 3.19
N GLY A 38 7.71 11.61 2.66
CA GLY A 38 8.27 12.72 3.45
C GLY A 38 7.22 13.59 4.17
N GLY A 39 6.07 13.01 4.52
CA GLY A 39 4.99 13.66 5.21
C GLY A 39 4.98 13.32 6.71
N PRO A 40 4.33 14.15 7.55
CA PRO A 40 4.24 13.90 8.97
C PRO A 40 3.44 12.63 9.30
N SER A 41 3.88 11.91 10.34
CA SER A 41 3.18 10.74 10.87
C SER A 41 1.75 11.07 11.32
N PHE A 42 0.83 10.12 11.22
CA PHE A 42 -0.55 10.29 11.70
C PHE A 42 -0.62 10.76 13.16
N LYS A 43 0.25 10.22 14.04
CA LYS A 43 0.36 10.68 15.44
C LYS A 43 0.81 12.13 15.54
N HIS A 44 1.74 12.54 14.69
CA HIS A 44 2.18 13.93 14.61
C HIS A 44 1.01 14.83 14.19
N ILE A 45 0.24 14.44 13.19
CA ILE A 45 -0.95 15.19 12.75
C ILE A 45 -1.94 15.34 13.91
N LEU A 46 -2.28 14.26 14.63
CA LEU A 46 -3.23 14.34 15.75
C LEU A 46 -2.75 15.26 16.89
N ASN A 47 -1.46 15.24 17.20
CA ASN A 47 -0.88 16.05 18.27
C ASN A 47 -0.81 17.55 17.95
N HIS A 48 -0.71 17.90 16.67
CA HIS A 48 -0.68 19.29 16.22
C HIS A 48 -2.06 19.91 15.98
N ASN A 49 -3.14 19.16 16.18
CA ASN A 49 -4.50 19.69 16.15
C ASN A 49 -5.01 19.91 17.58
N ASP A 50 -5.78 20.99 17.78
CA ASP A 50 -6.47 21.31 19.04
C ASP A 50 -7.71 20.40 19.24
N LEU A 51 -7.47 19.09 19.33
CA LEU A 51 -8.50 18.07 19.58
C LEU A 51 -8.44 17.61 21.04
N SER A 52 -9.59 17.27 21.61
CA SER A 52 -9.66 16.60 22.91
C SER A 52 -9.03 15.21 22.83
N ASP A 53 -8.43 14.75 23.92
CA ASP A 53 -7.75 13.45 23.97
C ASP A 53 -8.73 12.28 23.73
N ASP A 54 -9.99 12.43 24.16
CA ASP A 54 -11.05 11.47 23.88
C ASP A 54 -11.34 11.36 22.38
N THR A 55 -11.37 12.50 21.68
CA THR A 55 -11.56 12.53 20.21
C THR A 55 -10.37 11.90 19.50
N LYS A 56 -9.13 12.18 19.93
CA LYS A 56 -7.93 11.56 19.35
C LYS A 56 -7.98 10.03 19.51
N LYS A 57 -8.33 9.56 20.70
CA LYS A 57 -8.45 8.13 21.01
C LYS A 57 -9.54 7.45 20.19
N GLN A 58 -10.69 8.10 20.02
CA GLN A 58 -11.77 7.60 19.16
C GLN A 58 -11.29 7.46 17.71
N ILE A 59 -10.65 8.49 17.15
CA ILE A 59 -10.13 8.45 15.78
C ILE A 59 -9.11 7.31 15.62
N GLU A 60 -8.18 7.15 16.56
CA GLU A 60 -7.22 6.05 16.52
C GLU A 60 -7.89 4.67 16.55
N SER A 61 -8.95 4.49 17.35
CA SER A 61 -9.70 3.23 17.40
C SER A 61 -10.46 2.93 16.11
N GLU A 62 -11.10 3.93 15.50
CA GLU A 62 -11.82 3.78 14.24
C GLU A 62 -10.87 3.42 13.08
N VAL A 63 -9.70 4.07 13.02
CA VAL A 63 -8.66 3.76 12.03
C VAL A 63 -8.14 2.33 12.23
N ARG A 64 -7.91 1.92 13.49
CA ARG A 64 -7.46 0.55 13.78
C ARG A 64 -8.48 -0.49 13.34
N ASP A 65 -9.76 -0.29 13.67
CA ASP A 65 -10.82 -1.24 13.35
C ASP A 65 -11.07 -1.34 11.84
N THR A 66 -11.06 -0.20 11.15
CA THR A 66 -11.17 -0.19 9.68
C THR A 66 -10.00 -0.90 9.02
N LEU A 67 -8.75 -0.56 9.40
CA LEU A 67 -7.56 -1.24 8.89
C LEU A 67 -7.56 -2.74 9.18
N LYS A 68 -8.06 -3.15 10.35
CA LYS A 68 -8.16 -4.56 10.72
C LYS A 68 -9.04 -5.35 9.74
N VAL A 69 -10.16 -4.78 9.31
CA VAL A 69 -11.08 -5.40 8.33
C VAL A 69 -10.41 -5.52 6.95
N TYR A 70 -9.78 -4.44 6.46
CA TYR A 70 -9.10 -4.45 5.17
C TYR A 70 -7.96 -5.48 5.13
N VAL A 71 -7.09 -5.46 6.14
CA VAL A 71 -5.95 -6.40 6.22
C VAL A 71 -6.43 -7.85 6.37
N HIS A 72 -7.53 -8.11 7.08
CA HIS A 72 -8.09 -9.47 7.14
C HIS A 72 -8.62 -9.94 5.80
N GLN A 73 -9.34 -9.08 5.07
CA GLN A 73 -9.94 -9.44 3.79
C GLN A 73 -8.91 -9.75 2.71
N GLU A 74 -7.83 -8.94 2.62
CA GLU A 74 -6.74 -9.19 1.68
C GLU A 74 -5.99 -10.49 1.99
N ASN A 75 -5.74 -10.78 3.28
CA ASN A 75 -5.03 -11.99 3.70
C ASN A 75 -5.83 -13.28 3.44
N GLU A 76 -7.14 -13.27 3.66
CA GLU A 76 -7.99 -14.43 3.36
C GLU A 76 -8.08 -14.71 1.87
N TRP A 77 -8.27 -13.66 1.07
CA TRP A 77 -8.28 -13.77 -0.38
C TRP A 77 -6.93 -14.31 -0.88
N ALA A 78 -5.80 -13.72 -0.44
CA ALA A 78 -4.47 -14.13 -0.86
C ALA A 78 -4.17 -15.60 -0.53
N ARG A 79 -4.56 -16.09 0.65
CA ARG A 79 -4.39 -17.51 1.02
C ARG A 79 -5.20 -18.45 0.14
N ARG A 80 -6.43 -18.08 -0.21
CA ARG A 80 -7.31 -18.88 -1.08
C ARG A 80 -6.74 -18.96 -2.50
N GLU A 81 -6.36 -17.82 -3.07
CA GLU A 81 -5.78 -17.77 -4.42
C GLU A 81 -4.44 -18.51 -4.49
N ALA A 82 -3.59 -18.38 -3.46
CA ALA A 82 -2.34 -19.12 -3.40
C ALA A 82 -2.55 -20.63 -3.40
N PHE A 83 -3.56 -21.14 -2.68
CA PHE A 83 -3.88 -22.57 -2.67
C PHE A 83 -4.28 -23.08 -4.06
N LEU A 84 -5.14 -22.35 -4.77
CA LEU A 84 -5.59 -22.71 -6.11
C LEU A 84 -4.45 -22.68 -7.13
N GLU A 85 -3.60 -21.65 -7.09
CA GLU A 85 -2.48 -21.52 -8.03
C GLU A 85 -1.41 -22.60 -7.78
N LEU A 86 -1.13 -22.97 -6.53
CA LEU A 86 -0.22 -24.07 -6.21
C LEU A 86 -0.71 -25.39 -6.81
N GLU A 87 -2.01 -25.68 -6.69
CA GLU A 87 -2.58 -26.92 -7.24
C GLU A 87 -2.56 -26.91 -8.78
N ARG A 88 -2.92 -25.79 -9.40
CA ARG A 88 -2.78 -25.60 -10.85
C ARG A 88 -1.35 -25.87 -11.32
N ARG A 89 -0.35 -25.33 -10.61
CA ARG A 89 1.07 -25.52 -10.98
C ARG A 89 1.53 -26.97 -10.82
N ARG A 90 1.08 -27.67 -9.77
CA ARG A 90 1.36 -29.11 -9.60
C ARG A 90 0.82 -29.94 -10.75
N LEU A 91 -0.43 -29.71 -11.16
CA LEU A 91 -1.05 -30.42 -12.28
C LEU A 91 -0.31 -30.18 -13.60
N LEU A 92 0.24 -28.98 -13.79
CA LEU A 92 1.03 -28.62 -14.97
C LEU A 92 2.51 -29.03 -14.87
N GLY A 93 2.95 -29.59 -13.75
CA GLY A 93 4.37 -29.92 -13.50
C GLY A 93 5.29 -28.69 -13.43
N LEU A 94 4.75 -27.51 -13.15
CA LEU A 94 5.49 -26.25 -13.04
C LEU A 94 6.09 -26.11 -11.63
N PRO A 95 7.20 -25.35 -11.47
CA PRO A 95 7.71 -25.02 -10.14
C PRO A 95 6.64 -24.30 -9.31
N LEU A 96 6.50 -24.65 -8.03
CA LEU A 96 5.46 -24.10 -7.15
C LEU A 96 5.52 -22.57 -7.06
N VAL A 97 6.74 -22.04 -6.98
CA VAL A 97 7.04 -20.62 -7.03
C VAL A 97 8.12 -20.42 -8.08
N ASP A 98 7.80 -19.68 -9.13
CA ASP A 98 8.78 -19.29 -10.14
C ASP A 98 9.66 -18.16 -9.58
N PRO A 99 11.00 -18.30 -9.55
CA PRO A 99 11.89 -17.22 -9.14
C PRO A 99 11.81 -15.99 -10.08
N ASN A 100 11.45 -16.19 -11.35
CA ASN A 100 11.31 -15.12 -12.32
C ASN A 100 9.86 -14.63 -12.35
N LEU A 101 9.57 -13.55 -11.61
CA LEU A 101 8.25 -12.91 -11.64
C LEU A 101 7.90 -12.38 -13.05
N ILE A 102 8.91 -11.95 -13.80
CA ILE A 102 8.78 -11.45 -15.17
C ILE A 102 9.52 -12.42 -16.08
N PRO A 103 8.90 -12.91 -17.17
CA PRO A 103 9.60 -13.71 -18.16
C PRO A 103 10.84 -12.99 -18.68
N PRO A 104 12.01 -13.64 -18.72
CA PRO A 104 13.27 -12.98 -19.07
C PRO A 104 13.25 -12.36 -20.47
N GLU A 105 12.43 -12.90 -21.38
CA GLU A 105 12.26 -12.38 -22.75
C GLU A 105 11.60 -10.99 -22.77
N ARG A 106 10.87 -10.62 -21.71
CA ARG A 106 10.26 -9.30 -21.56
C ARG A 106 11.21 -8.27 -20.96
N VAL A 107 12.33 -8.71 -20.39
CA VAL A 107 13.34 -7.84 -19.79
C VAL A 107 14.33 -7.41 -20.86
N LYS A 108 14.29 -6.14 -21.25
CA LYS A 108 15.28 -5.55 -22.17
C LYS A 108 16.44 -5.00 -21.35
N LEU A 109 17.54 -5.74 -21.33
CA LEU A 109 18.79 -5.25 -20.72
C LEU A 109 19.57 -4.42 -21.74
N PRO A 110 20.21 -3.31 -21.30
CA PRO A 110 21.14 -2.57 -22.15
C PRO A 110 22.29 -3.46 -22.60
N SER A 111 22.85 -3.17 -23.77
CA SER A 111 24.03 -3.87 -24.26
C SER A 111 25.28 -3.49 -23.43
N LYS A 112 26.31 -4.33 -23.44
CA LYS A 112 27.56 -4.06 -22.69
C LYS A 112 28.20 -2.72 -23.06
N GLU A 113 28.04 -2.28 -24.30
CA GLU A 113 28.57 -1.01 -24.81
C GLU A 113 27.81 0.19 -24.24
N GLU A 114 26.49 0.07 -24.09
CA GLU A 114 25.61 1.08 -23.47
C GLU A 114 25.78 1.15 -21.95
N LEU A 115 26.22 0.06 -21.30
CA LEU A 115 26.46 0.05 -19.87
C LEU A 115 27.57 1.03 -19.49
N GLY A 116 28.57 1.33 -20.33
CA GLY A 116 29.68 2.21 -19.94
C GLY A 116 30.65 1.56 -18.91
N PRO A 117 31.84 2.16 -18.69
CA PRO A 117 32.93 1.54 -17.93
C PRO A 117 32.70 1.46 -16.41
N ASP A 118 31.74 2.21 -15.88
CA ASP A 118 31.57 2.39 -14.43
C ASP A 118 30.77 1.24 -13.77
N TYR A 119 30.24 0.31 -14.57
CA TYR A 119 29.34 -0.73 -14.09
C TYR A 119 30.05 -2.08 -14.03
N LYS A 120 30.02 -2.69 -12.84
CA LYS A 120 30.55 -4.03 -12.59
C LYS A 120 29.40 -5.03 -12.52
N ILE A 121 29.44 -6.04 -13.38
CA ILE A 121 28.53 -7.19 -13.27
C ILE A 121 28.97 -8.01 -12.05
N ILE A 122 28.07 -8.19 -11.09
CA ILE A 122 28.26 -9.09 -9.95
C ILE A 122 27.58 -10.40 -10.32
N ILE A 123 28.36 -11.49 -10.36
CA ILE A 123 27.90 -12.87 -10.63
C ILE A 123 27.90 -13.63 -9.31
#